data_AF-A0A2C5V668-F1
#
_entry.id   AF-A0A2C5V668-F1
#
_cell.length_a   1.000
_cell.length_b   1.000
_cell.length_c   1.000
_cell.angle_alpha   90.00
_cell.angle_beta   90.00
_cell.angle_gamma   90.00
#
_symmetry.space_group_name_H-M   'P 1'
#
loop_
_entity.id
_entity.type
_entity.pdbx_description
1 polymer ?
#
loop_
_entity_poly.entity_id
_entity_poly.type
_entity_poly.pdbx_seq_one_letter_code
_entity_poly.pdbx_strand_id
1 'polypeptide(L)'
;MKSPSQTNAIDFDSAKLQRLGFGQLPPLLERPASLAQLRQQMSLQLQTSLEPQRILGLFFREVQRLVPLDALSYVHSGSDLRLEFGARGHHSVSYSLSHEGEHLGELVFRRNQRFSEQDQGNLESLLSSLLFPMRNALLYRAATQSALRDPLTGTGNRIAMEQTLQREIDMSRRHLQPLSVLMLDIDHFKRVNDSHGHSAGDDVLKAVAASIKGQLRNVDMVFRYGGEEFLILLCNTGREAAAMVGERLRHAAQTAEYFADGKLIDLTVSLGCSTLLPGESADSLLRRADSALYVAKREGRNRLAMAG
;
A
#
# COMPACT_ATOMS: atom_id res chain seq x y z
N MET A 1 -44.12 -8.93 -42.02
CA MET A 1 -43.28 -9.97 -41.37
C MET A 1 -41.99 -9.30 -40.89
N LYS A 2 -41.78 -9.17 -39.58
CA LYS A 2 -40.49 -8.73 -39.01
C LYS A 2 -39.74 -9.99 -38.55
N SER A 3 -38.58 -10.24 -39.13
CA SER A 3 -37.66 -11.31 -38.73
C SER A 3 -37.09 -11.00 -37.34
N PRO A 4 -37.07 -11.95 -36.40
CA PRO A 4 -36.42 -11.74 -35.12
C PRO A 4 -34.90 -11.87 -35.29
N SER A 5 -34.16 -10.84 -34.88
CA SER A 5 -32.70 -10.89 -34.74
C SER A 5 -32.34 -11.87 -33.62
N GLN A 6 -31.65 -12.96 -33.95
CA GLN A 6 -31.06 -13.84 -32.94
C GLN A 6 -29.86 -13.15 -32.30
N THR A 7 -30.03 -12.72 -31.05
CA THR A 7 -28.92 -12.20 -30.24
C THR A 7 -28.17 -13.40 -29.64
N ASN A 8 -26.97 -13.68 -30.16
CA ASN A 8 -26.07 -14.67 -29.55
C ASN A 8 -25.39 -14.08 -28.31
N ALA A 9 -26.04 -14.19 -27.15
CA ALA A 9 -25.42 -13.85 -25.87
C ALA A 9 -24.49 -15.00 -25.43
N ILE A 10 -23.20 -14.70 -25.24
CA ILE A 10 -22.25 -15.66 -24.66
C ILE A 10 -22.15 -15.38 -23.17
N ASP A 11 -22.77 -16.24 -22.37
CA ASP A 11 -22.59 -16.25 -20.92
C ASP A 11 -21.23 -16.88 -20.58
N PHE A 12 -20.43 -16.20 -19.75
CA PHE A 12 -19.07 -16.59 -19.35
C PHE A 12 -19.06 -17.01 -17.88
N ASP A 13 -19.83 -18.04 -17.55
CA ASP A 13 -19.79 -18.68 -16.24
C ASP A 13 -18.43 -19.34 -15.93
N SER A 14 -18.13 -19.49 -14.63
CA SER A 14 -16.90 -20.07 -14.09
C SER A 14 -16.47 -21.38 -14.76
N ALA A 15 -17.42 -22.27 -15.07
CA ALA A 15 -17.14 -23.54 -15.73
C ALA A 15 -16.75 -23.39 -17.22
N LYS A 16 -17.28 -22.37 -17.90
CA LYS A 16 -16.96 -22.05 -19.30
C LYS A 16 -15.65 -21.28 -19.40
N LEU A 17 -15.40 -20.38 -18.45
CA LEU A 17 -14.09 -19.76 -18.23
C LEU A 17 -13.02 -20.83 -17.97
N GLN A 18 -13.28 -21.85 -17.15
CA GLN A 18 -12.35 -22.97 -16.94
C GLN A 18 -12.06 -23.75 -18.23
N ARG A 19 -13.06 -24.02 -19.07
CA ARG A 19 -12.85 -24.64 -20.40
C ARG A 19 -12.07 -23.76 -21.37
N LEU A 20 -12.14 -22.44 -21.19
CA LEU A 20 -11.36 -21.44 -21.94
C LEU A 20 -9.98 -21.16 -21.31
N GLY A 21 -9.60 -21.88 -20.25
CA GLY A 21 -8.29 -21.77 -19.60
C GLY A 21 -8.22 -20.77 -18.42
N PHE A 22 -9.35 -20.25 -17.97
CA PHE A 22 -9.47 -19.28 -16.88
C PHE A 22 -10.00 -19.96 -15.60
N GLY A 23 -9.19 -20.04 -14.54
CA GLY A 23 -9.68 -20.32 -13.18
C GLY A 23 -9.27 -21.64 -12.52
N GLN A 24 -8.61 -22.55 -13.21
CA GLN A 24 -7.86 -23.66 -12.58
C GLN A 24 -6.51 -23.83 -13.30
N LEU A 25 -5.46 -24.13 -12.54
CA LEU A 25 -4.20 -24.62 -13.13
C LEU A 25 -4.55 -25.84 -13.97
N PRO A 26 -4.30 -25.83 -15.29
CA PRO A 26 -4.37 -27.06 -16.06
C PRO A 26 -3.47 -28.10 -15.37
N PRO A 27 -3.86 -29.39 -15.32
CA PRO A 27 -2.89 -30.42 -14.98
C PRO A 27 -1.66 -30.21 -15.88
N LEU A 28 -0.46 -30.31 -15.29
CA LEU A 28 0.81 -30.17 -16.00
C LEU A 28 0.70 -30.91 -17.33
N LEU A 29 0.64 -30.17 -18.45
CA LEU A 29 0.63 -30.78 -19.77
C LEU A 29 1.93 -31.59 -19.88
N GLU A 30 1.82 -32.93 -19.88
CA GLU A 30 2.94 -33.88 -19.89
C GLU A 30 3.77 -33.82 -21.18
N ARG A 31 3.27 -33.16 -22.23
CA ARG A 31 4.03 -32.91 -23.46
C ARG A 31 4.72 -31.54 -23.39
N PRO A 32 5.97 -31.41 -23.86
CA PRO A 32 6.61 -30.12 -23.98
C PRO A 32 5.76 -29.25 -24.91
N ALA A 33 5.13 -28.21 -24.35
CA ALA A 33 4.46 -27.20 -25.12
C ALA A 33 5.50 -26.53 -26.02
N SER A 34 5.20 -26.34 -27.31
CA SER A 34 6.07 -25.53 -28.16
C SER A 34 6.20 -24.12 -27.56
N LEU A 35 7.30 -23.40 -27.85
CA LEU A 35 7.49 -22.02 -27.41
C LEU A 35 6.26 -21.14 -27.68
N ALA A 36 5.63 -21.32 -28.86
CA ALA A 36 4.42 -20.62 -29.25
C ALA A 36 3.20 -20.97 -28.38
N GLN A 37 2.99 -22.26 -28.08
CA GLN A 37 1.91 -22.72 -27.21
C GLN A 37 2.08 -22.20 -25.78
N LEU A 38 3.31 -22.26 -25.24
CA LEU A 38 3.60 -21.75 -23.91
C LEU A 38 3.38 -20.24 -23.84
N ARG A 39 3.86 -19.48 -24.83
CA ARG A 39 3.65 -18.02 -24.91
C ARG A 39 2.16 -17.67 -24.96
N GLN A 40 1.36 -18.40 -25.73
CA GLN A 40 -0.09 -18.19 -25.81
C GLN A 40 -0.77 -18.49 -24.47
N GLN A 41 -0.43 -19.62 -23.83
CA GLN A 41 -0.98 -19.99 -22.53
C GLN A 41 -0.65 -18.95 -21.46
N MET A 42 0.61 -18.51 -21.39
CA MET A 42 1.06 -17.48 -20.44
C MET A 42 0.35 -16.15 -20.69
N SER A 43 0.18 -15.75 -21.94
CA SER A 43 -0.54 -14.52 -22.29
C SER A 43 -1.97 -14.50 -21.75
N LEU A 44 -2.64 -15.65 -21.66
CA LEU A 44 -3.98 -15.77 -21.07
C LEU A 44 -3.92 -15.85 -19.53
N GLN A 45 -3.03 -16.68 -18.98
CA GLN A 45 -2.98 -16.97 -17.55
C GLN A 45 -2.47 -15.79 -16.71
N LEU A 46 -1.44 -15.09 -17.19
CA LEU A 46 -0.80 -14.02 -16.43
C LEU A 46 -1.73 -12.81 -16.25
N GLN A 47 -2.68 -12.59 -17.15
CA GLN A 47 -3.67 -11.51 -17.06
C GLN A 47 -4.76 -11.76 -15.99
N THR A 48 -4.81 -12.95 -15.38
CA THR A 48 -5.82 -13.29 -14.36
C THR A 48 -5.54 -12.74 -12.96
N SER A 49 -4.44 -12.03 -12.79
CA SER A 49 -4.04 -11.44 -11.52
C SER A 49 -3.53 -10.03 -11.73
N LEU A 50 -3.70 -9.19 -10.71
CA LEU A 50 -3.09 -7.86 -10.59
C LEU A 50 -2.02 -7.82 -9.50
N GLU A 51 -1.59 -8.98 -8.99
CA GLU A 51 -0.57 -9.11 -7.96
C GLU A 51 0.78 -9.50 -8.58
N PRO A 52 1.80 -8.61 -8.55
CA PRO A 52 3.10 -8.89 -9.17
C PRO A 52 3.73 -10.22 -8.73
N GLN A 53 3.62 -10.56 -7.44
CA GLN A 53 4.16 -11.82 -6.91
C GLN A 53 3.49 -13.05 -7.51
N ARG A 54 2.17 -13.02 -7.71
CA ARG A 54 1.43 -14.13 -8.31
C ARG A 54 1.74 -14.25 -9.81
N ILE A 55 1.78 -13.13 -10.52
CA ILE A 55 2.15 -13.08 -11.94
C ILE A 55 3.55 -13.64 -12.16
N LEU A 56 4.55 -13.13 -11.43
CA LEU A 56 5.94 -13.57 -11.57
C LEU A 56 6.14 -15.03 -11.11
N GLY A 57 5.42 -15.47 -10.07
CA GLY A 57 5.47 -16.87 -9.64
C GLY A 57 4.90 -17.84 -10.67
N LEU A 58 3.81 -17.47 -11.35
CA LEU A 58 3.26 -18.25 -12.47
C LEU A 58 4.22 -18.23 -13.67
N PHE A 59 4.74 -17.05 -14.02
CA PHE A 59 5.70 -16.88 -15.09
C PHE A 59 6.94 -17.77 -14.88
N PHE A 60 7.54 -17.70 -13.69
CA PHE A 60 8.72 -18.49 -13.34
C PHE A 60 8.49 -19.99 -13.51
N ARG A 61 7.35 -20.48 -13.00
CA ARG A 61 6.98 -21.90 -13.11
C ARG A 61 6.80 -22.37 -14.55
N GLU A 62 6.15 -21.56 -15.39
CA GLU A 62 5.92 -21.95 -16.79
C GLU A 62 7.21 -21.89 -17.62
N VAL A 63 8.05 -20.87 -17.42
CA VAL A 63 9.34 -20.76 -18.11
C VAL A 63 10.26 -21.95 -17.78
N GLN A 64 10.23 -22.44 -16.53
CA GLN A 64 11.01 -23.61 -16.11
C GLN A 64 10.74 -24.88 -16.94
N ARG A 65 9.61 -24.95 -17.66
CA ARG A 65 9.26 -26.07 -18.54
C ARG A 65 10.08 -26.09 -19.85
N LEU A 66 10.65 -24.96 -20.24
CA LEU A 66 11.49 -24.83 -21.45
C LEU A 66 12.96 -24.48 -21.12
N VAL A 67 13.17 -23.60 -20.15
CA VAL A 67 14.50 -23.14 -19.74
C VAL A 67 14.66 -23.51 -18.27
N PRO A 68 15.55 -24.45 -17.90
CA PRO A 68 15.76 -24.79 -16.50
C PRO A 68 16.32 -23.56 -15.77
N LEU A 69 15.60 -23.09 -14.77
CA LEU A 69 15.94 -21.92 -13.95
C LEU A 69 15.95 -22.32 -12.48
N ASP A 70 16.94 -21.84 -11.73
CA ASP A 70 17.05 -22.08 -10.29
C ASP A 70 16.49 -20.90 -9.47
N ALA A 71 16.52 -19.69 -10.02
CA ALA A 71 15.94 -18.52 -9.39
C ALA A 71 15.50 -17.43 -10.38
N LEU A 72 14.56 -16.60 -9.92
CA LEU A 72 14.14 -15.34 -10.53
C LEU A 72 14.09 -14.27 -9.45
N SER A 73 14.74 -13.12 -9.68
CA SER A 73 14.55 -11.92 -8.87
C SER A 73 14.00 -10.79 -9.71
N TYR A 74 13.12 -9.99 -9.11
CA TYR A 74 12.53 -8.81 -9.73
C TYR A 74 12.67 -7.60 -8.81
N VAL A 75 13.06 -6.46 -9.38
CA VAL A 75 13.15 -5.17 -8.68
C VAL A 75 12.50 -4.10 -9.52
N HIS A 76 11.59 -3.33 -8.93
CA HIS A 76 11.02 -2.14 -9.57
C HIS A 76 11.67 -0.88 -8.99
N SER A 77 12.43 -0.13 -9.78
CA SER A 77 13.16 1.05 -9.28
C SER A 77 12.27 2.16 -8.74
N GLY A 78 11.02 2.27 -9.23
CA GLY A 78 10.06 3.27 -8.77
C GLY A 78 9.32 2.93 -7.47
N SER A 79 9.60 1.78 -6.82
CA SER A 79 8.98 1.42 -5.54
C SER A 79 9.82 0.44 -4.71
N ASP A 80 9.41 0.17 -3.46
CA ASP A 80 10.07 -0.83 -2.62
C ASP A 80 9.74 -2.30 -3.01
N LEU A 81 9.21 -2.53 -4.21
CA LEU A 81 8.82 -3.86 -4.67
C LEU A 81 10.06 -4.65 -5.10
N ARG A 82 10.45 -5.59 -4.25
CA ARG A 82 11.47 -6.61 -4.51
C ARG A 82 10.89 -7.99 -4.30
N LEU A 83 11.06 -8.87 -5.27
CA LEU A 83 10.53 -10.22 -5.25
C LEU A 83 11.63 -11.22 -5.62
N GLU A 84 11.71 -12.31 -4.88
CA GLU A 84 12.67 -13.38 -5.11
C GLU A 84 11.96 -14.73 -5.12
N PHE A 85 12.33 -15.56 -6.09
CA PHE A 85 11.84 -16.91 -6.29
C PHE A 85 13.05 -17.83 -6.47
N GLY A 86 13.06 -18.99 -5.80
CA GLY A 86 14.22 -19.88 -5.79
C GLY A 86 15.36 -19.36 -4.90
N ALA A 87 16.53 -20.01 -4.92
CA ALA A 87 17.57 -19.71 -3.92
C ALA A 87 19.02 -19.78 -4.41
N ARG A 88 19.29 -20.22 -5.66
CA ARG A 88 20.65 -20.53 -6.12
C ARG A 88 20.85 -20.27 -7.61
N GLY A 89 22.11 -20.17 -8.03
CA GLY A 89 22.52 -20.07 -9.42
C GLY A 89 23.78 -19.21 -9.58
N HIS A 90 24.83 -19.79 -10.14
CA HIS A 90 26.11 -19.10 -10.38
C HIS A 90 26.12 -18.26 -11.67
N HIS A 91 25.26 -18.60 -12.62
CA HIS A 91 25.13 -17.88 -13.88
C HIS A 91 23.83 -17.08 -13.88
N SER A 92 23.88 -15.86 -14.40
CA SER A 92 22.73 -14.97 -14.47
C SER A 92 22.57 -14.33 -15.84
N VAL A 93 21.33 -14.05 -16.21
CA VAL A 93 20.97 -13.14 -17.29
C VAL A 93 19.96 -12.13 -16.77
N SER A 94 20.09 -10.87 -17.19
CA SER A 94 19.31 -9.73 -16.70
C SER A 94 18.55 -9.08 -17.85
N TYR A 95 17.30 -8.70 -17.60
CA TYR A 95 16.43 -8.05 -18.56
C TYR A 95 15.70 -6.87 -17.91
N SER A 96 15.78 -5.70 -18.55
CA SER A 96 14.98 -4.53 -18.21
C SER A 96 13.65 -4.60 -18.94
N LEU A 97 12.54 -4.57 -18.21
CA LEU A 97 11.20 -4.49 -18.76
C LEU A 97 10.80 -3.02 -18.88
N SER A 98 10.51 -2.56 -20.09
CA SER A 98 10.08 -1.18 -20.35
C SER A 98 9.05 -1.10 -21.46
N HIS A 99 8.14 -0.14 -21.39
CA HIS A 99 7.12 0.12 -22.41
C HIS A 99 6.87 1.63 -22.55
N GLU A 100 6.95 2.17 -23.77
CA GLU A 100 6.67 3.60 -24.05
C GLU A 100 7.41 4.60 -23.13
N GLY A 101 8.66 4.29 -22.76
CA GLY A 101 9.47 5.12 -21.86
C GLY A 101 9.22 4.89 -20.36
N GLU A 102 8.22 4.10 -19.99
CA GLU A 102 7.98 3.64 -18.63
C GLU A 102 8.87 2.43 -18.31
N HIS A 103 9.66 2.53 -17.23
CA HIS A 103 10.47 1.41 -16.74
C HIS A 103 9.66 0.58 -15.75
N LEU A 104 9.35 -0.65 -16.13
CA LEU A 104 8.52 -1.58 -15.36
C LEU A 104 9.33 -2.45 -14.41
N GLY A 105 10.66 -2.46 -14.49
CA GLY A 105 11.54 -3.14 -13.54
C GLY A 105 12.56 -4.07 -14.19
N GLU A 106 13.48 -4.55 -13.35
CA GLU A 106 14.59 -5.42 -13.73
C GLU A 106 14.29 -6.87 -13.31
N LEU A 107 14.42 -7.81 -14.24
CA LEU A 107 14.38 -9.25 -13.99
C LEU A 107 15.78 -9.82 -14.05
N VAL A 108 16.14 -10.66 -13.08
CA VAL A 108 17.38 -11.45 -13.13
C VAL A 108 17.05 -12.92 -12.96
N PHE A 109 17.31 -13.70 -14.00
CA PHE A 109 17.19 -15.14 -13.97
C PHE A 109 18.55 -15.74 -13.59
N ARG A 110 18.56 -16.75 -12.73
CA ARG A 110 19.78 -17.46 -12.32
C ARG A 110 19.64 -18.96 -12.48
N ARG A 111 20.75 -19.60 -12.83
CA ARG A 111 20.88 -21.06 -12.83
C ARG A 111 22.33 -21.53 -12.66
N ASN A 112 22.55 -22.81 -12.36
CA ASN A 112 23.87 -23.42 -12.15
C ASN A 112 24.60 -23.81 -13.45
N GLN A 113 24.03 -23.50 -14.62
CA GLN A 113 24.64 -23.70 -15.92
C GLN A 113 24.62 -22.41 -16.76
N ARG A 114 25.60 -22.21 -17.66
CA ARG A 114 25.61 -21.03 -18.55
C ARG A 114 24.37 -21.00 -19.43
N PHE A 115 23.83 -19.81 -19.70
CA PHE A 115 22.72 -19.60 -20.66
C PHE A 115 23.23 -19.73 -22.09
N SER A 116 22.65 -20.63 -22.89
CA SER A 116 22.91 -20.67 -24.33
C SER A 116 22.16 -19.54 -25.05
N GLU A 117 22.53 -19.24 -26.30
CA GLU A 117 21.78 -18.29 -27.13
C GLU A 117 20.33 -18.72 -27.32
N GLN A 118 20.08 -20.03 -27.46
CA GLN A 118 18.71 -20.57 -27.55
C GLN A 118 17.91 -20.36 -26.27
N ASP A 119 18.53 -20.51 -25.09
CA ASP A 119 17.87 -20.23 -23.81
C ASP A 119 17.48 -18.76 -23.71
N GLN A 120 18.40 -17.86 -24.09
CA GLN A 120 18.16 -16.41 -24.04
C GLN A 120 17.04 -16.01 -25.02
N GLY A 121 17.05 -16.52 -26.25
CA GLY A 121 15.97 -16.28 -27.21
C GLY A 121 14.61 -16.84 -26.75
N ASN A 122 14.59 -18.00 -26.08
CA ASN A 122 13.37 -18.53 -25.48
C ASN A 122 12.86 -17.63 -24.34
N LEU A 123 13.74 -17.13 -23.47
CA LEU A 123 13.38 -16.21 -22.38
C LEU A 123 12.82 -14.90 -22.93
N GLU A 124 13.49 -14.29 -23.91
CA GLU A 124 13.05 -13.05 -24.56
C GLU A 124 11.67 -13.20 -25.20
N SER A 125 11.43 -14.32 -25.90
CA SER A 125 10.11 -14.59 -26.48
C SER A 125 9.01 -14.82 -25.45
N LEU A 126 9.33 -15.29 -24.24
CA LEU A 126 8.35 -15.49 -23.17
C LEU A 126 8.13 -14.22 -22.36
N LEU A 127 9.16 -13.38 -22.17
CA LEU A 127 9.08 -12.09 -21.49
C LEU A 127 8.06 -11.15 -22.14
N SER A 128 7.82 -11.26 -23.45
CA SER A 128 6.75 -10.49 -24.12
C SER A 128 5.36 -10.74 -23.54
N SER A 129 5.10 -11.95 -23.00
CA SER A 129 3.83 -12.28 -22.34
C SER A 129 3.69 -11.67 -20.95
N LEU A 130 4.80 -11.22 -20.35
CA LEU A 130 4.84 -10.62 -19.02
C LEU A 130 4.61 -9.11 -19.04
N LEU A 131 4.90 -8.45 -20.17
CA LEU A 131 4.89 -6.99 -20.30
C LEU A 131 3.61 -6.33 -19.79
N PHE A 132 2.47 -6.65 -20.40
CA PHE A 132 1.19 -6.04 -20.06
C PHE A 132 0.62 -6.50 -18.71
N PRO A 133 0.70 -7.78 -18.31
CA PRO A 133 0.31 -8.20 -16.96
C PRO A 133 1.07 -7.44 -15.86
N MET A 134 2.40 -7.30 -15.99
CA MET A 134 3.20 -6.54 -15.02
C MET A 134 2.86 -5.07 -15.03
N ARG A 135 2.73 -4.46 -16.22
CA ARG A 135 2.29 -3.05 -16.33
C ARG A 135 0.94 -2.83 -15.64
N ASN A 136 -0.06 -3.67 -15.90
CA ASN A 136 -1.38 -3.55 -15.29
C ASN A 136 -1.32 -3.75 -13.77
N ALA A 137 -0.53 -4.70 -13.28
CA ALA A 137 -0.35 -4.94 -11.86
C ALA A 137 0.35 -3.76 -11.16
N LEU A 138 1.35 -3.15 -11.79
CA LEU A 138 2.04 -1.96 -11.27
C LEU A 138 1.14 -0.72 -11.29
N LEU A 139 0.39 -0.49 -12.37
CA LEU A 139 -0.60 0.58 -12.45
C LEU A 139 -1.71 0.40 -11.40
N TYR A 140 -2.24 -0.81 -11.27
CA TYR A 140 -3.24 -1.11 -10.25
C TYR A 140 -2.67 -0.87 -8.85
N ARG A 141 -1.46 -1.36 -8.57
CA ARG A 141 -0.78 -1.13 -7.29
C ARG A 141 -0.58 0.35 -7.01
N ALA A 142 -0.12 1.13 -7.98
CA ALA A 142 0.05 2.58 -7.84
C ALA A 142 -1.28 3.27 -7.57
N ALA A 143 -2.34 2.89 -8.30
CA ALA A 143 -3.69 3.40 -8.09
C ALA A 143 -4.23 3.04 -6.69
N THR A 144 -4.05 1.80 -6.23
CA THR A 144 -4.46 1.38 -4.88
C THR A 144 -3.66 2.11 -3.81
N GLN A 145 -2.35 2.26 -3.98
CA GLN A 145 -1.51 3.01 -3.04
C GLN A 145 -1.93 4.48 -2.97
N SER A 146 -2.24 5.11 -4.10
CA SER A 146 -2.78 6.47 -4.14
C SER A 146 -4.17 6.54 -3.48
N ALA A 147 -5.01 5.53 -3.70
CA ALA A 147 -6.36 5.46 -3.12
C ALA A 147 -6.36 5.25 -1.60
N LEU A 148 -5.23 4.89 -1.00
CA LEU A 148 -5.04 4.73 0.45
C LEU A 148 -4.31 5.91 1.09
N ARG A 149 -3.93 6.92 0.32
CA ARG A 149 -3.28 8.14 0.84
C ARG A 149 -4.20 9.34 0.72
N ASP A 150 -4.03 10.28 1.63
CA ASP A 150 -4.60 11.61 1.50
C ASP A 150 -3.75 12.41 0.49
N PRO A 151 -4.34 12.92 -0.61
CA PRO A 151 -3.57 13.57 -1.67
C PRO A 151 -2.93 14.89 -1.24
N LEU A 152 -3.48 15.54 -0.21
CA LEU A 152 -2.97 16.82 0.28
C LEU A 152 -1.73 16.66 1.15
N THR A 153 -1.80 15.77 2.14
CA THR A 153 -0.78 15.62 3.21
C THR A 153 0.13 14.40 3.01
N GLY A 154 -0.24 13.51 2.10
CA GLY A 154 0.44 12.23 1.86
C GLY A 154 0.42 11.28 3.05
N THR A 155 -0.38 11.53 4.10
CA THR A 155 -0.64 10.54 5.17
C THR A 155 -1.51 9.40 4.64
N GLY A 156 -1.74 8.36 5.42
CA GLY A 156 -2.84 7.44 5.09
C GLY A 156 -4.18 8.20 5.14
N ASN A 157 -5.18 7.75 4.38
CA ASN A 157 -6.53 8.27 4.49
C ASN A 157 -7.39 7.41 5.43
N ARG A 158 -8.66 7.76 5.58
CA ARG A 158 -9.61 7.04 6.44
C ARG A 158 -9.75 5.56 6.08
N ILE A 159 -9.78 5.21 4.80
CA ILE A 159 -9.89 3.80 4.36
C ILE A 159 -8.63 3.03 4.79
N ALA A 160 -7.45 3.60 4.58
CA ALA A 160 -6.19 3.00 5.01
C ALA A 160 -6.10 2.85 6.54
N MET A 161 -6.63 3.82 7.28
CA MET A 161 -6.72 3.79 8.74
C MET A 161 -7.55 2.60 9.20
N GLU A 162 -8.78 2.45 8.70
CA GLU A 162 -9.69 1.37 9.12
C GLU A 162 -9.08 -0.02 8.86
N GLN A 163 -8.49 -0.22 7.68
CA GLN A 163 -7.82 -1.46 7.31
C GLN A 163 -6.61 -1.76 8.20
N THR A 164 -5.85 -0.73 8.56
CA THR A 164 -4.63 -0.89 9.33
C THR A 164 -4.92 -1.07 10.81
N LEU A 165 -5.83 -0.29 11.38
CA LEU A 165 -6.21 -0.37 12.78
C LEU A 165 -6.68 -1.77 13.15
N GLN A 166 -7.56 -2.36 12.33
CA GLN A 166 -8.05 -3.72 12.57
C GLN A 166 -6.91 -4.74 12.55
N ARG A 167 -6.02 -4.65 11.55
CA ARG A 167 -4.83 -5.52 11.43
C ARG A 167 -3.94 -5.42 12.66
N GLU A 168 -3.65 -4.20 13.13
CA GLU A 168 -2.76 -3.98 14.27
C GLU A 168 -3.38 -4.39 15.60
N ILE A 169 -4.70 -4.26 15.76
CA ILE A 169 -5.42 -4.83 16.92
C ILE A 169 -5.27 -6.36 16.96
N ASP A 170 -5.43 -7.02 15.82
CA ASP A 170 -5.30 -8.48 15.72
C ASP A 170 -3.84 -8.93 15.93
N MET A 171 -2.86 -8.14 15.52
CA MET A 171 -1.44 -8.36 15.83
C MET A 171 -1.15 -8.17 17.32
N SER A 172 -1.60 -7.05 17.90
CA SER A 172 -1.45 -6.71 19.31
C SER A 172 -2.00 -7.82 20.22
N ARG A 173 -3.19 -8.33 19.92
CA ARG A 173 -3.82 -9.44 20.66
C ARG A 173 -3.03 -10.73 20.55
N ARG A 174 -2.57 -11.08 19.34
CA ARG A 174 -1.78 -12.31 19.11
C ARG A 174 -0.42 -12.29 19.80
N HIS A 175 0.22 -11.12 19.86
CA HIS A 175 1.56 -10.98 20.41
C HIS A 175 1.60 -10.42 21.84
N LEU A 176 0.43 -10.14 22.43
CA LEU A 176 0.30 -9.51 23.75
C LEU A 176 1.11 -8.20 23.87
N GLN A 177 1.14 -7.43 22.78
CA GLN A 177 1.84 -6.14 22.73
C GLN A 177 0.85 -4.98 22.87
N PRO A 178 1.20 -3.91 23.59
CA PRO A 178 0.30 -2.78 23.74
C PRO A 178 0.15 -2.00 22.43
N LEU A 179 -1.02 -1.41 22.23
CA LEU A 179 -1.34 -0.57 21.06
C LEU A 179 -2.01 0.69 21.57
N SER A 180 -1.54 1.86 21.14
CA SER A 180 -2.18 3.14 21.49
C SER A 180 -2.59 3.91 20.25
N VAL A 181 -3.65 4.70 20.40
CA VAL A 181 -4.16 5.61 19.38
C VAL A 181 -4.18 7.02 19.94
N LEU A 182 -3.72 7.98 19.14
CA LEU A 182 -3.90 9.41 19.40
C LEU A 182 -4.82 10.00 18.33
N MET A 183 -5.85 10.69 18.77
CA MET A 183 -6.62 11.61 17.93
C MET A 183 -6.06 13.01 18.13
N LEU A 184 -5.68 13.67 17.05
CA LEU A 184 -5.11 15.01 17.01
C LEU A 184 -6.02 15.91 16.21
N ASP A 185 -6.25 17.12 16.70
CA ASP A 185 -7.00 18.16 16.01
C ASP A 185 -6.24 19.48 16.05
N ILE A 186 -6.25 20.20 14.93
CA ILE A 186 -5.64 21.51 14.81
C ILE A 186 -6.54 22.57 15.46
N ASP A 187 -6.03 23.20 16.50
CA ASP A 187 -6.79 24.19 17.25
C ASP A 187 -7.10 25.42 16.37
N HIS A 188 -8.37 25.82 16.34
CA HIS A 188 -8.83 27.01 15.62
C HIS A 188 -8.52 27.00 14.11
N PHE A 189 -8.41 25.83 13.46
CA PHE A 189 -8.10 25.74 12.03
C PHE A 189 -9.07 26.52 11.13
N LYS A 190 -10.37 26.54 11.46
CA LYS A 190 -11.35 27.39 10.76
C LYS A 190 -10.93 28.86 10.72
N ARG A 191 -10.37 29.41 11.81
CA ARG A 191 -9.91 30.81 11.86
C ARG A 191 -8.75 31.05 10.90
N VAL A 192 -7.87 30.07 10.70
CA VAL A 192 -6.79 30.14 9.72
C VAL A 192 -7.38 30.25 8.31
N ASN A 193 -8.32 29.37 7.96
CA ASN A 193 -9.01 29.43 6.67
C ASN A 193 -9.75 30.74 6.46
N ASP A 194 -10.48 31.21 7.47
CA ASP A 194 -11.27 32.44 7.38
C ASP A 194 -10.37 33.69 7.26
N SER A 195 -9.16 33.67 7.83
CA SER A 195 -8.25 34.83 7.85
C SER A 195 -7.26 34.86 6.67
N HIS A 196 -6.86 33.69 6.15
CA HIS A 196 -5.79 33.54 5.16
C HIS A 196 -6.22 32.77 3.90
N GLY A 197 -7.47 32.33 3.83
CA GLY A 197 -8.01 31.53 2.72
C GLY A 197 -7.65 30.06 2.81
N HIS A 198 -8.34 29.25 2.00
CA HIS A 198 -8.18 27.79 1.99
C HIS A 198 -6.79 27.30 1.57
N SER A 199 -6.12 28.02 0.67
CA SER A 199 -4.76 27.65 0.25
C SER A 199 -3.77 27.69 1.43
N ALA A 200 -3.90 28.67 2.32
CA ALA A 200 -3.09 28.76 3.52
C ALA A 200 -3.40 27.61 4.50
N GLY A 201 -4.68 27.26 4.66
CA GLY A 201 -5.08 26.10 5.44
C GLY A 201 -4.49 24.79 4.91
N ASP A 202 -4.46 24.63 3.59
CA ASP A 202 -3.85 23.48 2.93
C ASP A 202 -2.34 23.36 3.21
N ASP A 203 -1.63 24.49 3.20
CA ASP A 203 -0.20 24.51 3.53
C ASP A 203 0.06 24.24 5.01
N VAL A 204 -0.80 24.75 5.90
CA VAL A 204 -0.79 24.39 7.32
C VAL A 204 -1.00 22.90 7.53
N LEU A 205 -1.96 22.27 6.84
CA LEU A 205 -2.20 20.82 6.94
C LEU A 205 -0.99 20.00 6.51
N LYS A 206 -0.32 20.40 5.41
CA LYS A 206 0.93 19.77 4.96
C LYS A 206 2.03 19.89 6.01
N ALA A 207 2.23 21.08 6.56
CA ALA A 207 3.25 21.36 7.55
C ALA A 207 3.01 20.59 8.87
N VAL A 208 1.78 20.55 9.36
CA VAL A 208 1.41 19.75 10.53
C VAL A 208 1.66 18.27 10.28
N ALA A 209 1.22 17.73 9.14
CA ALA A 209 1.46 16.33 8.79
C ALA A 209 2.96 15.99 8.71
N ALA A 210 3.78 16.90 8.16
CA ALA A 210 5.23 16.73 8.11
C ALA A 210 5.87 16.77 9.50
N SER A 211 5.45 17.72 10.35
CA SER A 211 5.91 17.83 11.74
C SER A 211 5.60 16.56 12.53
N ILE A 212 4.37 16.04 12.42
CA ILE A 212 3.97 14.78 13.07
C ILE A 212 4.83 13.61 12.57
N LYS A 213 4.96 13.43 11.25
CA LYS A 213 5.76 12.34 10.67
C LYS A 213 7.21 12.36 11.13
N GLY A 214 7.82 13.55 11.25
CA GLY A 214 9.20 13.71 11.70
C GLY A 214 9.45 13.27 13.15
N GLN A 215 8.41 13.14 13.97
CA GLN A 215 8.50 12.75 15.38
C GLN A 215 8.14 11.28 15.64
N LEU A 216 7.73 10.54 14.61
CA LEU A 216 7.24 9.17 14.71
C LEU A 216 8.29 8.16 14.23
N ARG A 217 8.22 6.92 14.75
CA ARG A 217 9.07 5.81 14.29
C ARG A 217 8.52 5.26 12.98
N ASN A 218 9.34 4.54 12.21
CA ASN A 218 8.92 3.90 10.96
C ASN A 218 7.74 2.92 11.11
N VAL A 219 7.53 2.37 12.30
CA VAL A 219 6.42 1.45 12.61
C VAL A 219 5.14 2.17 13.05
N ASP A 220 5.25 3.44 13.46
CA ASP A 220 4.09 4.25 13.83
C ASP A 220 3.48 4.83 12.55
N MET A 221 2.15 4.97 12.54
CA MET A 221 1.42 5.34 11.33
C MET A 221 0.54 6.55 11.58
N VAL A 222 0.45 7.44 10.58
CA VAL A 222 -0.38 8.64 10.62
C VAL A 222 -1.40 8.63 9.50
N PHE A 223 -2.63 9.00 9.85
CA PHE A 223 -3.77 9.05 8.96
C PHE A 223 -4.47 10.39 9.09
N ARG A 224 -4.97 10.92 7.97
CA ARG A 224 -5.91 12.04 8.00
C ARG A 224 -7.31 11.47 8.20
N TYR A 225 -7.88 11.76 9.35
CA TYR A 225 -9.17 11.21 9.79
C TYR A 225 -10.35 12.06 9.31
N GLY A 226 -10.17 13.39 9.35
CA GLY A 226 -11.15 14.39 8.96
C GLY A 226 -10.52 15.58 8.23
N GLY A 227 -11.22 16.72 8.20
CA GLY A 227 -10.73 17.92 7.53
C GLY A 227 -9.43 18.46 8.15
N GLU A 228 -9.42 18.58 9.48
CA GLU A 228 -8.33 19.12 10.31
C GLU A 228 -7.86 18.12 11.39
N GLU A 229 -8.29 16.87 11.27
CA GLU A 229 -8.08 15.82 12.26
C GLU A 229 -7.15 14.73 11.74
N PHE A 230 -6.21 14.32 12.58
CA PHE A 230 -5.27 13.24 12.32
C PHE A 230 -5.40 12.13 13.36
N LEU A 231 -5.26 10.90 12.91
CA LEU A 231 -5.14 9.73 13.78
C LEU A 231 -3.72 9.20 13.70
N ILE A 232 -3.10 8.99 14.86
CA ILE A 232 -1.79 8.38 14.98
C ILE A 232 -1.95 7.02 15.66
N LEU A 233 -1.41 5.98 15.03
CA LEU A 233 -1.37 4.61 15.55
C LEU A 233 0.04 4.29 16.03
N LEU A 234 0.18 3.99 17.32
CA LEU A 234 1.45 3.67 17.97
C LEU A 234 1.53 2.18 18.28
N CYS A 235 2.24 1.45 17.43
CA CYS A 235 2.44 0.01 17.58
C CYS A 235 3.39 -0.29 18.75
N ASN A 236 3.13 -1.38 19.48
CA ASN A 236 3.94 -1.81 20.63
C ASN A 236 4.21 -0.66 21.63
N THR A 237 3.18 0.11 21.94
CA THR A 237 3.29 1.31 22.79
C THR A 237 2.20 1.29 23.85
N GLY A 238 2.62 1.38 25.12
CA GLY A 238 1.72 1.45 26.28
C GLY A 238 1.36 2.89 26.66
N ARG A 239 0.51 3.02 27.69
CA ARG A 239 -0.09 4.30 28.11
C ARG A 239 0.94 5.40 28.41
N GLU A 240 1.97 5.13 29.22
CA GLU A 240 2.95 6.18 29.57
C GLU A 240 3.80 6.59 28.36
N ALA A 241 4.22 5.62 27.55
CA ALA A 241 4.98 5.89 26.34
C ALA A 241 4.16 6.68 25.31
N ALA A 242 2.89 6.34 25.13
CA ALA A 242 1.97 7.08 24.27
C ALA A 242 1.77 8.52 24.75
N ALA A 243 1.72 8.75 26.06
CA ALA A 243 1.64 10.10 26.61
C ALA A 243 2.88 10.93 26.28
N MET A 244 4.09 10.36 26.40
CA MET A 244 5.33 11.03 26.01
C MET A 244 5.37 11.35 24.52
N VAL A 245 4.88 10.44 23.66
CA VAL A 245 4.77 10.70 22.22
C VAL A 245 3.76 11.82 21.96
N GLY A 246 2.60 11.80 22.60
CA GLY A 246 1.58 12.84 22.45
C GLY A 246 2.08 14.23 22.83
N GLU A 247 2.78 14.38 23.96
CA GLU A 247 3.38 15.66 24.34
C GLU A 247 4.49 16.11 23.39
N ARG A 248 5.30 15.17 22.87
CA ARG A 248 6.31 15.49 21.85
C ARG A 248 5.66 16.00 20.56
N LEU A 249 4.58 15.37 20.11
CA LEU A 249 3.82 15.81 18.94
C LEU A 249 3.21 17.20 19.17
N ARG A 250 2.61 17.44 20.34
CA ARG A 250 2.04 18.73 20.71
C ARG A 250 3.09 19.84 20.67
N HIS A 251 4.24 19.61 21.30
CA HIS A 251 5.34 20.58 21.29
C HIS A 251 5.89 20.82 19.88
N ALA A 252 6.13 19.76 19.09
CA ALA A 252 6.62 19.89 17.73
C ALA A 252 5.66 20.65 16.81
N ALA A 253 4.34 20.46 16.98
CA ALA A 253 3.34 21.22 16.25
C ALA A 253 3.31 22.69 16.71
N GLN A 254 3.51 22.98 17.99
CA GLN A 254 3.54 24.34 18.53
C GLN A 254 4.80 25.13 18.12
N THR A 255 5.95 24.47 18.01
CA THR A 255 7.23 25.13 17.69
C THR A 255 7.55 25.17 16.20
N ALA A 256 6.78 24.49 15.36
CA ALA A 256 6.94 24.56 13.92
C ALA A 256 6.53 25.94 13.39
N GLU A 257 7.22 26.40 12.35
CA GLU A 257 6.91 27.65 11.68
C GLU A 257 5.90 27.39 10.56
N TYR A 258 4.73 28.01 10.67
CA TYR A 258 3.69 27.96 9.64
C TYR A 258 3.61 29.32 8.96
N PHE A 259 3.60 29.34 7.64
CA PHE A 259 3.53 30.59 6.87
C PHE A 259 2.26 30.64 6.03
N ALA A 260 1.60 31.81 6.02
CA ALA A 260 0.59 32.17 5.04
C ALA A 260 0.85 33.59 4.55
N ASP A 261 0.89 33.78 3.23
CA ASP A 261 1.19 35.07 2.59
C ASP A 261 2.46 35.74 3.15
N GLY A 262 3.48 34.94 3.47
CA GLY A 262 4.75 35.40 4.03
C GLY A 262 4.68 35.84 5.50
N LYS A 263 3.57 35.61 6.20
CA LYS A 263 3.41 35.87 7.64
C LYS A 263 3.44 34.58 8.43
N LEU A 264 4.10 34.62 9.58
CA LEU A 264 4.11 33.53 10.54
C LEU A 264 2.72 33.40 11.20
N ILE A 265 2.22 32.16 11.29
CA ILE A 265 0.97 31.80 11.97
C ILE A 265 1.31 31.00 13.22
N ASP A 266 0.79 31.44 14.36
CA ASP A 266 0.80 30.65 15.58
C ASP A 266 -0.31 29.60 15.54
N LEU A 267 0.05 28.34 15.76
CA LEU A 267 -0.86 27.21 15.72
C LEU A 267 -0.55 26.23 16.84
N THR A 268 -1.59 25.66 17.42
CA THR A 268 -1.50 24.60 18.42
C THR A 268 -2.36 23.43 18.02
N VAL A 269 -2.15 22.30 18.70
CA VAL A 269 -2.95 21.09 18.50
C VAL A 269 -3.44 20.58 19.84
N SER A 270 -4.64 20.01 19.84
CA SER A 270 -5.18 19.26 20.97
C SER A 270 -5.12 17.77 20.64
N LEU A 271 -4.83 16.94 21.65
CA LEU A 271 -4.73 15.50 21.49
C LEU A 271 -5.56 14.74 22.52
N GLY A 272 -6.18 13.64 22.08
CA GLY A 272 -6.77 12.62 22.93
C GLY A 272 -6.09 11.29 22.71
N CYS A 273 -5.64 10.63 23.77
CA CYS A 273 -4.95 9.34 23.66
C CYS A 273 -5.71 8.22 24.36
N SER A 274 -5.85 7.08 23.70
CA SER A 274 -6.35 5.84 24.30
C SER A 274 -5.36 4.70 24.05
N THR A 275 -5.33 3.74 24.97
CA THR A 275 -4.57 2.49 24.82
C THR A 275 -5.55 1.34 24.78
N LEU A 276 -5.30 0.38 23.89
CA LEU A 276 -6.12 -0.79 23.66
C LEU A 276 -6.25 -1.61 24.94
N LEU A 277 -7.50 -1.82 25.35
CA LEU A 277 -7.83 -2.69 26.47
C LEU A 277 -8.07 -4.13 25.99
N PRO A 278 -7.89 -5.14 26.87
CA PRO A 278 -8.17 -6.54 26.52
C PRO A 278 -9.62 -6.71 26.01
N GLY A 279 -9.78 -7.33 24.85
CA GLY A 279 -11.09 -7.58 24.23
C GLY A 279 -11.78 -6.34 23.62
N GLU A 280 -11.16 -5.16 23.69
CA GLU A 280 -11.74 -3.92 23.19
C GLU A 280 -11.83 -3.89 21.65
N SER A 281 -12.95 -3.40 21.10
CA SER A 281 -13.12 -3.22 19.65
C SER A 281 -12.44 -1.94 19.14
N ALA A 282 -12.15 -1.90 17.84
CA ALA A 282 -11.60 -0.71 17.18
C ALA A 282 -12.46 0.54 17.47
N ASP A 283 -13.78 0.44 17.29
CA ASP A 283 -14.68 1.58 17.53
C ASP A 283 -14.67 2.06 18.98
N SER A 284 -14.57 1.15 19.95
CA SER A 284 -14.48 1.53 21.37
C SER A 284 -13.18 2.28 21.67
N LEU A 285 -12.07 1.78 21.13
CA LEU A 285 -10.75 2.40 21.27
C LEU A 285 -10.76 3.83 20.70
N LEU A 286 -11.33 4.00 19.50
CA LEU A 286 -11.45 5.30 18.84
C LEU A 286 -12.36 6.25 19.62
N ARG A 287 -13.54 5.80 20.07
CA ARG A 287 -14.45 6.62 20.88
C ARG A 287 -13.81 7.13 22.16
N ARG A 288 -12.96 6.33 22.81
CA ARG A 288 -12.18 6.74 23.99
C ARG A 288 -11.16 7.82 23.66
N ALA A 289 -10.42 7.68 22.56
CA ALA A 289 -9.48 8.71 22.11
C ALA A 289 -10.21 10.02 21.76
N ASP A 290 -11.33 9.93 21.04
CA ASP A 290 -12.16 11.09 20.67
C ASP A 290 -12.75 11.80 21.91
N SER A 291 -13.27 11.03 22.88
CA SER A 291 -13.75 11.58 24.15
C SER A 291 -12.65 12.31 24.92
N ALA A 292 -11.43 11.76 24.93
CA ALA A 292 -10.28 12.42 25.54
C ALA A 292 -9.91 13.70 24.78
N LEU A 293 -9.91 13.69 23.45
CA LEU A 293 -9.64 14.88 22.64
C LEU A 293 -10.68 15.98 22.91
N TYR A 294 -11.94 15.60 23.06
CA TYR A 294 -12.99 16.54 23.45
C TYR A 294 -12.73 17.19 24.81
N VAL A 295 -12.25 16.42 25.80
CA VAL A 295 -11.80 16.96 27.10
C VAL A 295 -10.63 17.94 26.90
N ALA A 296 -9.61 17.57 26.11
CA ALA A 296 -8.48 18.46 25.82
C ALA A 296 -8.93 19.82 25.23
N LYS A 297 -9.87 19.79 24.27
CA LYS A 297 -10.44 21.00 23.67
C LYS A 297 -11.21 21.84 24.68
N ARG A 298 -12.00 21.21 25.56
CA ARG A 298 -12.82 21.90 26.57
C ARG A 298 -12.00 22.54 27.69
N GLU A 299 -10.89 21.92 28.07
CA GLU A 299 -10.07 22.43 29.16
C GLU A 299 -9.09 23.54 28.75
N GLY A 300 -9.16 24.02 27.50
CA GLY A 300 -8.39 25.17 27.03
C GLY A 300 -7.45 24.88 25.88
N ARG A 301 -7.59 23.73 25.20
CA ARG A 301 -6.80 23.35 24.03
C ARG A 301 -5.30 23.24 24.31
N ASN A 302 -4.49 23.08 23.26
CA ASN A 302 -3.03 22.95 23.33
C ASN A 302 -2.58 21.99 24.43
N ARG A 303 -3.18 20.79 24.48
CA ARG A 303 -2.90 19.79 25.51
C ARG A 303 -3.20 18.38 25.04
N LEU A 304 -2.59 17.43 25.72
CA LEU A 304 -2.96 16.03 25.67
C LEU A 304 -3.94 15.69 26.81
N ALA A 305 -4.99 14.93 26.50
CA ALA A 305 -5.80 14.25 27.49
C ALA A 305 -5.72 12.73 27.28
N MET A 306 -5.64 11.98 28.39
CA MET A 306 -5.63 10.51 28.37
C MET A 306 -7.04 9.99 28.63
N ALA A 307 -7.49 9.03 27.83
CA ALA A 307 -8.71 8.29 28.10
C ALA A 307 -8.56 7.48 29.40
N GLY A 308 -9.63 7.47 30.21
CA GLY A 308 -9.71 6.76 31.50
C GLY A 308 -9.26 5.32 31.41
#